data_AF-A0A952WJP0-F1
#
_entry.id   AF-A0A952WJP0-F1
#
_cell.length_a   1.000
_cell.length_b   1.000
_cell.length_c   1.000
_cell.angle_alpha   90.00
_cell.angle_beta   90.00
_cell.angle_gamma   90.00
#
_symmetry.space_group_name_H-M   'P 1'
#
loop_
_entity.id
_entity.type
_entity.pdbx_description
1 polymer ?
#
loop_
_entity_poly.entity_id
_entity_poly.type
_entity_poly.pdbx_seq_one_letter_code
_entity_poly.pdbx_strand_id
1 'polypeptide(L)'
;MKSSKNTGENAPGAASQGPPPRLRYVDVVELSHRQMSAPRRTEVQTSQTAKPARRTPALSVEAPTPAPQPLADTIEQARAAIAEANREASRIGLGPRFFDSLEETRRATPALLSDDARWVFAVRVKRELQGGRAAIIAPESRNRLLGLANRLGLRNFDANLVIAIVQDDARLYGTALPIPSEAAKGPLALVRPANPTPSSTSTGIWMSLGASVGLAAIGCYWLAMWFLK
;
A
#
# COMPACT_ATOMS: atom_id res chain seq x y z
N MET A 1 -54.69 52.80 1.21
CA MET A 1 -55.55 51.92 0.38
C MET A 1 -54.62 51.24 -0.62
N LYS A 2 -54.37 49.94 -0.74
CA LYS A 2 -54.85 48.62 -0.27
C LYS A 2 -53.56 47.74 -0.24
N SER A 3 -53.21 46.99 0.80
CA SER A 3 -53.74 45.68 1.25
C SER A 3 -53.48 44.51 0.29
N SER A 4 -52.94 43.41 0.86
CA SER A 4 -52.85 42.01 0.38
C SER A 4 -51.70 41.66 -0.57
N LYS A 5 -51.01 40.51 -0.47
CA LYS A 5 -51.21 39.29 0.36
C LYS A 5 -49.95 38.41 0.30
N ASN A 6 -49.76 37.64 1.37
CA ASN A 6 -48.82 36.52 1.58
C ASN A 6 -48.66 35.57 0.38
N THR A 7 -47.47 34.96 0.27
CA THR A 7 -47.19 33.50 0.17
C THR A 7 -45.66 33.37 0.30
N GLY A 8 -45.03 32.68 1.26
CA GLY A 8 -45.49 31.55 2.06
C GLY A 8 -44.96 30.22 1.53
N GLU A 9 -43.68 30.13 1.14
CA GLU A 9 -43.01 28.84 0.86
C GLU A 9 -41.99 28.53 1.95
N ASN A 10 -42.44 27.67 2.88
CA ASN A 10 -41.60 26.97 3.83
C ASN A 10 -40.79 25.91 3.07
N ALA A 11 -39.47 26.09 2.98
CA ALA A 11 -38.58 25.02 2.58
C ALA A 11 -38.52 23.97 3.72
N PRO A 12 -38.70 22.67 3.42
CA PRO A 12 -38.63 21.62 4.43
C PRO A 12 -37.20 21.52 4.99
N GLY A 13 -37.13 21.43 6.32
CA GLY A 13 -35.90 21.40 7.10
C GLY A 13 -34.90 20.38 6.56
N ALA A 14 -33.68 20.86 6.32
CA ALA A 14 -32.51 20.04 6.15
C ALA A 14 -32.30 19.25 7.45
N ALA A 15 -32.82 18.02 7.48
CA ALA A 15 -32.47 17.04 8.48
C ALA A 15 -30.94 16.91 8.46
N SER A 16 -30.32 17.28 9.58
CA SER A 16 -28.93 16.98 9.91
C SER A 16 -28.71 15.48 9.75
N GLN A 17 -28.24 15.07 8.57
CA GLN A 17 -27.70 13.74 8.35
C GLN A 17 -26.37 13.71 9.09
N GLY A 18 -26.41 13.20 10.32
CA GLY A 18 -25.21 12.82 11.03
C GLY A 18 -24.34 11.89 10.17
N PRO A 19 -23.01 11.91 10.38
CA PRO A 19 -22.10 11.08 9.60
C PRO A 19 -22.55 9.62 9.63
N PRO A 20 -22.49 8.91 8.49
CA PRO A 20 -22.94 7.52 8.42
C PRO A 20 -22.19 6.69 9.47
N PRO A 21 -22.86 5.72 10.12
CA PRO A 21 -22.21 4.85 11.09
C PRO A 21 -21.01 4.17 10.40
N ARG A 22 -19.82 4.40 10.96
CA ARG A 22 -18.60 3.69 10.55
C ARG A 22 -18.85 2.21 10.77
N LEU A 23 -19.10 1.48 9.68
CA LEU A 23 -19.12 0.03 9.68
C LEU A 23 -17.82 -0.45 10.33
N ARG A 24 -17.95 -1.19 11.43
CA ARG A 24 -16.83 -1.85 12.08
C ARG A 24 -16.23 -2.83 11.07
N TYR A 25 -14.92 -2.71 10.86
CA TYR A 25 -14.11 -3.53 9.95
C TYR A 25 -14.21 -5.05 10.19
N VAL A 26 -14.80 -5.47 11.32
CA VAL A 26 -14.91 -6.87 11.74
C VAL A 26 -15.90 -7.66 10.88
N ASP A 27 -16.92 -7.03 10.30
CA ASP A 27 -17.99 -7.75 9.57
C ASP A 27 -17.62 -8.14 8.13
N VAL A 28 -16.56 -7.56 7.55
CA VAL A 28 -16.16 -7.85 6.15
C VAL A 28 -15.32 -9.13 6.04
N VAL A 29 -14.65 -9.53 7.13
CA VAL A 29 -13.80 -10.74 7.13
C VAL A 29 -14.64 -12.02 7.20
N GLU A 30 -15.82 -11.97 7.83
CA GLU A 30 -16.66 -13.16 8.03
C GLU A 30 -17.42 -13.59 6.77
N LEU A 31 -17.71 -12.67 5.84
CA LEU A 31 -18.38 -13.01 4.58
C LEU A 31 -17.47 -13.66 3.53
N SER A 32 -16.14 -13.50 3.60
CA SER A 32 -15.22 -14.15 2.65
C SER A 32 -14.92 -15.62 2.97
N HIS A 33 -15.16 -16.08 4.21
CA HIS A 33 -14.87 -17.47 4.59
C HIS A 33 -15.95 -18.48 4.16
N ARG A 34 -17.13 -18.02 3.72
CA ARG A 34 -18.27 -18.91 3.43
C ARG A 34 -18.40 -19.38 1.97
N GLN A 35 -17.61 -18.85 1.04
CA GLN A 35 -17.75 -19.16 -0.40
C GLN A 35 -16.74 -20.15 -1.02
N MET A 36 -15.74 -20.66 -0.28
CA MET A 36 -14.72 -21.55 -0.87
C MET A 36 -14.81 -23.04 -0.48
N SER A 37 -15.99 -23.51 -0.04
CA SER A 37 -16.23 -24.95 0.18
C SER A 37 -16.98 -25.56 -1.01
N ALA A 38 -16.27 -25.77 -2.13
CA ALA A 38 -16.74 -26.64 -3.21
C ALA A 38 -15.57 -27.55 -3.66
N PRO A 39 -15.66 -28.88 -3.48
CA PRO A 39 -14.58 -29.79 -3.86
C PRO A 39 -14.60 -30.01 -5.39
N ARG A 40 -13.57 -29.51 -6.08
CA ARG A 40 -13.29 -29.91 -7.47
C ARG A 40 -12.55 -31.25 -7.45
N ARG A 41 -13.29 -32.28 -7.80
CA ARG A 41 -12.82 -33.62 -8.16
C ARG A 41 -12.06 -33.49 -9.47
N THR A 42 -10.74 -33.71 -9.47
CA THR A 42 -9.98 -33.91 -10.70
C THR A 42 -9.19 -35.19 -10.59
N GLU A 43 -9.28 -35.96 -11.67
CA GLU A 43 -8.89 -37.34 -11.83
C GLU A 43 -7.39 -37.60 -11.68
N VAL A 44 -7.19 -38.82 -11.18
CA VAL A 44 -6.03 -39.69 -11.30
C VAL A 44 -5.37 -39.62 -12.68
N GLN A 45 -4.06 -39.36 -12.71
CA GLN A 45 -3.20 -40.02 -13.70
C GLN A 45 -1.88 -40.46 -13.07
N THR A 46 -1.87 -41.74 -12.73
CA THR A 46 -0.70 -42.56 -12.43
C THR A 46 0.24 -42.59 -13.63
N SER A 47 1.51 -42.25 -13.40
CA SER A 47 2.63 -42.80 -14.16
C SER A 47 3.81 -43.00 -13.21
N GLN A 48 3.91 -44.26 -12.78
CA GLN A 48 5.08 -44.87 -12.20
C GLN A 48 6.27 -44.75 -13.18
N THR A 49 7.42 -44.34 -12.69
CA THR A 49 8.70 -44.92 -13.13
C THR A 49 9.67 -44.84 -11.95
N ALA A 50 10.02 -46.03 -11.46
CA ALA A 50 10.87 -46.27 -10.31
C ALA A 50 12.34 -45.85 -10.57
N LYS A 51 12.99 -45.32 -9.53
CA LYS A 51 14.45 -45.21 -9.46
C LYS A 51 14.93 -45.53 -8.03
N PRO A 52 15.96 -46.38 -7.85
CA PRO A 52 16.14 -47.11 -6.60
C PRO A 52 16.84 -46.30 -5.49
N ALA A 53 16.39 -46.64 -4.28
CA ALA A 53 16.90 -46.42 -2.94
C ALA A 53 18.38 -46.02 -2.82
N ARG A 54 18.62 -44.81 -2.31
CA ARG A 54 19.84 -44.48 -1.55
C ARG A 54 19.42 -44.32 -0.09
N ARG A 55 19.73 -45.35 0.72
CA ARG A 55 19.61 -45.34 2.18
C ARG A 55 20.46 -44.20 2.74
N THR A 56 19.82 -43.12 3.17
CA THR A 56 20.40 -42.18 4.13
C THR A 56 20.31 -42.80 5.52
N PRO A 57 21.40 -42.87 6.29
CA PRO A 57 21.32 -43.28 7.68
C PRO A 57 20.44 -42.28 8.45
N ALA A 58 19.45 -42.81 9.16
CA ALA A 58 18.65 -42.07 10.12
C ALA A 58 19.59 -41.59 11.23
N LEU A 59 20.07 -40.36 11.10
CA LEU A 59 20.70 -39.63 12.20
C LEU A 59 19.53 -39.18 13.09
N SER A 60 19.15 -40.02 14.05
CA SER A 60 18.30 -39.64 15.18
C SER A 60 19.03 -38.56 15.98
N VAL A 61 18.90 -37.31 15.54
CA VAL A 61 19.21 -36.14 16.36
C VAL A 61 18.03 -35.99 17.31
N GLU A 62 18.05 -36.78 18.38
CA GLU A 62 17.27 -36.52 19.57
C GLU A 62 17.85 -35.25 20.19
N ALA A 63 17.39 -34.10 19.67
CA ALA A 63 17.75 -32.81 20.22
C ALA A 63 17.24 -32.81 21.67
N PRO A 64 18.11 -32.63 22.66
CA PRO A 64 17.68 -32.53 24.04
C PRO A 64 16.69 -31.37 24.09
N THR A 65 15.42 -31.69 24.39
CA THR A 65 14.42 -30.66 24.66
C THR A 65 14.99 -29.85 25.81
N PRO A 66 15.40 -28.59 25.58
CA PRO A 66 16.03 -27.81 26.64
C PRO A 66 15.00 -27.71 27.76
N ALA A 67 15.39 -28.19 28.94
CA ALA A 67 14.57 -28.05 30.13
C ALA A 67 14.14 -26.57 30.23
N PRO A 68 12.86 -26.28 30.52
CA PRO A 68 12.36 -24.92 30.58
C PRO A 68 13.24 -24.16 31.57
N GLN A 69 14.08 -23.27 31.05
CA GLN A 69 14.92 -22.44 31.89
C GLN A 69 14.00 -21.63 32.79
N PRO A 70 14.37 -21.45 34.07
CA PRO A 70 13.56 -20.67 34.99
C PRO A 70 13.40 -19.26 34.39
N LEU A 71 12.14 -18.84 34.25
CA LEU A 71 11.74 -17.57 33.60
C LEU A 71 12.54 -16.35 34.12
N ALA A 72 13.00 -16.41 35.36
CA ALA A 72 13.83 -15.38 35.98
C ALA A 72 15.18 -15.18 35.26
N ASP A 73 15.88 -16.26 34.92
CA ASP A 73 17.18 -16.21 34.26
C ASP A 73 17.04 -15.66 32.84
N THR A 74 15.93 -15.97 32.17
CA THR A 74 15.63 -15.44 30.82
C THR A 74 15.37 -13.92 30.85
N ILE A 75 14.70 -13.43 31.89
CA ILE A 75 14.44 -11.99 32.07
C ILE A 75 15.75 -11.24 32.37
N GLU A 76 16.62 -11.82 33.19
CA GLU A 76 17.91 -11.21 33.52
C GLU A 76 18.86 -11.19 32.33
N GLN A 77 18.94 -12.29 31.57
CA GLN A 77 19.68 -12.34 30.30
C GLN A 77 19.15 -11.34 29.27
N ALA A 78 17.82 -11.20 29.13
CA ALA A 78 17.23 -10.22 28.23
C ALA A 78 17.58 -8.78 28.65
N ARG A 79 17.56 -8.46 29.95
CA ARG A 79 17.96 -7.15 30.46
C ARG A 79 19.43 -6.85 30.19
N ALA A 80 20.31 -7.82 30.40
CA ALA A 80 21.74 -7.68 30.11
C ALA A 80 21.99 -7.42 28.61
N ALA A 81 21.33 -8.17 27.73
CA ALA A 81 21.42 -7.99 26.29
C ALA A 81 20.93 -6.60 25.83
N ILE A 82 19.82 -6.11 26.40
CA ILE A 82 19.32 -4.75 26.13
C ILE A 82 20.32 -3.68 26.61
N ALA A 83 20.92 -3.87 27.78
CA ALA A 83 21.92 -2.94 28.32
C ALA A 83 23.21 -2.91 27.48
N GLU A 84 23.58 -4.03 26.88
CA GLU A 84 24.70 -4.10 25.94
C GLU A 84 24.36 -3.43 24.59
N ALA A 85 23.18 -3.71 24.03
CA ALA A 85 22.71 -3.06 22.81
C ALA A 85 22.63 -1.52 22.97
N ASN A 86 22.17 -1.02 24.12
CA ASN A 86 22.14 0.42 24.41
C ASN A 86 23.54 1.04 24.54
N ARG A 87 24.52 0.29 25.07
CA ARG A 87 25.92 0.73 25.13
C ARG A 87 26.53 0.83 23.73
N GLU A 88 26.23 -0.14 22.87
CA GLU A 88 26.70 -0.14 21.49
C GLU A 88 26.04 0.96 20.65
N ALA A 89 24.72 1.17 20.81
CA ALA A 89 24.01 2.30 20.20
C ALA A 89 24.61 3.66 20.62
N SER A 90 25.03 3.79 21.88
CA SER A 90 25.70 5.00 22.37
C SER A 90 27.08 5.20 21.76
N ARG A 91 27.81 4.13 21.44
CA ARG A 91 29.12 4.21 20.74
C ARG A 91 29.00 4.76 19.32
N ILE A 92 27.93 4.40 18.60
CA ILE A 92 27.65 4.90 17.25
C ILE A 92 26.94 6.26 17.25
N GLY A 93 26.80 6.93 18.40
CA GLY A 93 26.17 8.23 18.52
C GLY A 93 24.64 8.22 18.42
N LEU A 94 24.02 7.04 18.36
CA LEU A 94 22.57 6.85 18.50
C LEU A 94 22.20 6.88 19.98
N GLY A 95 22.28 8.07 20.57
CA GLY A 95 21.86 8.29 21.95
C GLY A 95 20.33 8.21 22.11
N PRO A 96 19.82 8.20 23.35
CA PRO A 96 18.38 8.17 23.67
C PRO A 96 17.57 9.25 22.93
N ARG A 97 18.17 10.42 22.73
CA ARG A 97 17.58 11.56 22.01
C ARG A 97 17.27 11.27 20.54
N PHE A 98 18.00 10.35 19.90
CA PHE A 98 17.72 9.96 18.52
C PHE A 98 16.40 9.19 18.45
N PHE A 99 16.17 8.26 19.37
CA PHE A 99 14.91 7.51 19.45
C PHE A 99 13.74 8.41 19.87
N ASP A 100 13.96 9.35 20.80
CA ASP A 100 12.96 10.36 21.14
C ASP A 100 12.59 11.22 19.93
N SER A 101 13.57 11.63 19.13
CA SER A 101 13.34 12.38 17.89
C SER A 101 12.55 11.58 16.85
N LEU A 102 12.79 10.27 16.75
CA LEU A 102 12.02 9.39 15.87
C LEU A 102 10.57 9.25 16.34
N GLU A 103 10.34 9.10 17.64
CA GLU A 103 8.99 9.03 18.21
C GLU A 103 8.26 10.38 18.10
N GLU A 104 8.96 11.50 18.29
CA GLU A 104 8.43 12.84 18.07
C GLU A 104 8.06 13.04 16.59
N THR A 105 8.94 12.62 15.67
CA THR A 105 8.69 12.67 14.22
C THR A 105 7.50 11.80 13.84
N ARG A 106 7.39 10.60 14.40
CA ARG A 106 6.28 9.67 14.20
C ARG A 106 4.96 10.24 14.71
N ARG A 107 4.96 10.89 15.88
CA ARG A 107 3.79 11.60 16.43
C ARG A 107 3.41 12.84 15.62
N ALA A 108 4.39 13.55 15.09
CA ALA A 108 4.19 14.72 14.25
C ALA A 108 3.80 14.36 12.80
N THR A 109 3.93 13.08 12.39
CA THR A 109 3.54 12.70 11.03
C THR A 109 2.02 12.61 10.95
N PRO A 110 1.37 13.37 10.04
CA PRO A 110 -0.07 13.33 9.90
C PRO A 110 -0.52 11.90 9.65
N ALA A 111 -1.57 11.47 10.37
CA ALA A 111 -2.15 10.15 10.21
C ALA A 111 -2.44 9.90 8.73
N LEU A 112 -1.87 8.83 8.16
CA LEU A 112 -2.17 8.40 6.81
C LEU A 112 -3.66 8.10 6.73
N LEU A 113 -4.39 8.96 6.01
CA LEU A 113 -5.79 8.71 5.69
C LEU A 113 -5.87 7.43 4.85
N SER A 114 -6.96 6.68 5.01
CA SER A 114 -7.18 5.45 4.24
C SER A 114 -7.19 5.67 2.72
N ASP A 115 -7.43 6.91 2.30
CA ASP A 115 -7.46 7.35 0.90
C ASP A 115 -6.10 7.87 0.40
N ASP A 116 -5.05 7.81 1.23
CA ASP A 116 -3.71 8.21 0.81
C ASP A 116 -3.17 7.26 -0.27
N ALA A 117 -2.76 7.83 -1.41
CA ALA A 117 -2.15 7.11 -2.51
C ALA A 117 -1.00 6.19 -2.06
N ARG A 118 -0.21 6.62 -1.06
CA ARG A 118 0.89 5.84 -0.46
C ARG A 118 0.38 4.58 0.22
N TRP A 119 -0.71 4.68 0.97
CA TRP A 119 -1.33 3.55 1.67
C TRP A 119 -1.96 2.56 0.70
N VAL A 120 -2.74 3.07 -0.27
CA VAL A 120 -3.35 2.24 -1.33
C VAL A 120 -2.27 1.49 -2.12
N PHE A 121 -1.19 2.18 -2.47
CA PHE A 121 -0.06 1.57 -3.15
C PHE A 121 0.63 0.51 -2.29
N ALA A 122 0.89 0.80 -1.01
CA ALA A 122 1.52 -0.16 -0.08
C ALA A 122 0.70 -1.45 0.08
N VAL A 123 -0.63 -1.35 0.19
CA VAL A 123 -1.54 -2.52 0.22
C VAL A 123 -1.40 -3.34 -1.07
N ARG A 124 -1.31 -2.67 -2.23
CA ARG A 124 -1.13 -3.38 -3.50
C ARG A 124 0.23 -4.07 -3.59
N VAL A 125 1.31 -3.42 -3.14
CA VAL A 125 2.65 -4.03 -3.07
C VAL A 125 2.62 -5.28 -2.18
N LYS A 126 1.99 -5.21 -0.99
CA LYS A 126 1.90 -6.35 -0.07
C LYS A 126 1.22 -7.57 -0.70
N ARG A 127 0.19 -7.36 -1.54
CA ARG A 127 -0.50 -8.45 -2.26
C ARG A 127 0.32 -9.08 -3.38
N GLU A 128 1.24 -8.32 -3.98
CA GLU A 128 2.12 -8.79 -5.05
C GLU A 128 3.44 -9.39 -4.52
N LEU A 129 3.71 -9.26 -3.21
CA LEU A 129 4.87 -9.86 -2.58
C LEU A 129 4.76 -11.39 -2.53
N GLN A 130 5.86 -12.04 -2.88
CA GLN A 130 6.01 -13.48 -2.87
C GLN A 130 7.15 -13.90 -1.93
N GLY A 131 7.25 -15.20 -1.65
CA GLY A 131 8.38 -15.76 -0.89
C GLY A 131 8.32 -15.53 0.62
N GLY A 132 7.16 -15.17 1.18
CA GLY A 132 6.99 -15.01 2.62
C GLY A 132 7.97 -13.98 3.21
N ARG A 133 8.81 -14.41 4.14
CA ARG A 133 9.84 -13.54 4.77
C ARG A 133 10.92 -13.07 3.81
N ALA A 134 11.11 -13.72 2.66
CA ALA A 134 12.09 -13.23 1.67
C ALA A 134 11.62 -11.93 0.98
N ALA A 135 10.30 -11.66 1.00
CA ALA A 135 9.70 -10.45 0.46
C ALA A 135 10.15 -10.14 -0.98
N ILE A 136 10.04 -11.12 -1.87
CA ILE A 136 10.53 -11.03 -3.25
C ILE A 136 9.41 -10.50 -4.16
N ILE A 137 9.77 -9.59 -5.06
CA ILE A 137 8.88 -9.08 -6.12
C ILE A 137 9.50 -9.47 -7.46
N ALA A 138 8.72 -10.16 -8.31
CA ALA A 138 9.15 -10.49 -9.66
C ALA A 138 9.36 -9.22 -10.52
N PRO A 139 10.35 -9.18 -11.43
CA PRO A 139 10.63 -8.00 -12.27
C PRO A 139 9.40 -7.46 -13.01
N GLU A 140 8.55 -8.35 -13.53
CA GLU A 140 7.33 -8.00 -14.26
C GLU A 140 6.29 -7.36 -13.34
N SER A 141 6.13 -7.90 -12.13
CA SER A 141 5.25 -7.29 -11.12
C SER A 141 5.79 -5.95 -10.64
N ARG A 142 7.11 -5.77 -10.53
CA ARG A 142 7.72 -4.47 -10.19
C ARG A 142 7.39 -3.41 -11.23
N ASN A 143 7.52 -3.73 -12.52
CA ASN A 143 7.18 -2.79 -13.60
C ASN A 143 5.70 -2.41 -13.59
N ARG A 144 4.80 -3.38 -13.35
CA ARG A 144 3.35 -3.13 -13.20
C ARG A 144 3.04 -2.24 -11.99
N LEU A 145 3.70 -2.47 -10.86
CA LEU A 145 3.55 -1.66 -9.65
C LEU A 145 4.01 -0.21 -9.89
N LEU A 146 5.15 0.01 -10.54
CA LEU A 146 5.61 1.36 -10.86
C LEU A 146 4.63 2.09 -11.81
N GLY A 147 4.07 1.40 -12.80
CA GLY A 147 3.02 1.96 -13.66
C GLY A 147 1.73 2.30 -12.91
N LEU A 148 1.37 1.54 -11.87
CA LEU A 148 0.27 1.87 -10.98
C LEU A 148 0.60 3.09 -10.10
N ALA A 149 1.79 3.15 -9.52
CA ALA A 149 2.22 4.25 -8.66
C ALA A 149 2.17 5.61 -9.41
N ASN A 150 2.65 5.62 -10.66
CA ASN A 150 2.58 6.82 -11.51
C ASN A 150 1.14 7.28 -11.77
N ARG A 151 0.19 6.34 -11.94
CA ARG A 151 -1.25 6.66 -12.07
C ARG A 151 -1.87 7.19 -10.79
N LEU A 152 -1.30 6.83 -9.63
CA LEU A 152 -1.67 7.36 -8.33
C LEU A 152 -0.98 8.71 -8.00
N GLY A 153 -0.20 9.26 -8.93
CA GLY A 153 0.54 10.52 -8.72
C GLY A 153 1.81 10.40 -7.88
N LEU A 154 2.28 9.17 -7.61
CA LEU A 154 3.55 8.95 -6.93
C LEU A 154 4.70 9.08 -7.92
N ARG A 155 5.81 9.70 -7.50
CA ARG A 155 7.03 9.73 -8.29
C ARG A 155 7.70 8.35 -8.24
N ASN A 156 8.47 8.02 -9.28
CA ASN A 156 9.24 6.76 -9.31
C ASN A 156 10.13 6.55 -8.06
N PHE A 157 10.72 7.63 -7.52
CA PHE A 157 11.52 7.54 -6.29
C PHE A 157 10.66 7.15 -5.09
N ASP A 158 9.54 7.85 -4.86
CA ASP A 158 8.62 7.61 -3.76
C ASP A 158 8.01 6.20 -3.83
N ALA A 159 7.68 5.73 -5.04
CA ALA A 159 7.18 4.38 -5.26
C ALA A 159 8.21 3.30 -4.85
N ASN A 160 9.48 3.47 -5.22
CA ASN A 160 10.54 2.56 -4.81
C ASN A 160 10.74 2.58 -3.29
N LEU A 161 10.63 3.74 -2.65
CA LEU A 161 10.72 3.87 -1.20
C LEU A 161 9.59 3.13 -0.49
N VAL A 162 8.34 3.29 -0.96
CA VAL A 162 7.19 2.54 -0.44
C VAL A 162 7.39 1.02 -0.60
N ILE A 163 7.89 0.55 -1.75
CA ILE A 163 8.18 -0.86 -1.97
C ILE A 163 9.19 -1.38 -0.95
N ALA A 164 10.28 -0.64 -0.71
CA ALA A 164 11.31 -1.02 0.24
C ALA A 164 10.76 -1.12 1.67
N ILE A 165 9.94 -0.16 2.10
CA ILE A 165 9.29 -0.17 3.43
C ILE A 165 8.39 -1.41 3.58
N VAL A 166 7.57 -1.72 2.58
CA VAL A 166 6.66 -2.88 2.64
C VAL A 166 7.43 -4.21 2.60
N GLN A 167 8.55 -4.27 1.88
CA GLN A 167 9.44 -5.43 1.88
C GLN A 167 10.12 -5.62 3.23
N ASP A 168 10.59 -4.55 3.87
CA ASP A 168 11.19 -4.59 5.20
C ASP A 168 10.18 -5.07 6.26
N ASP A 169 8.96 -4.51 6.23
CA ASP A 169 7.83 -4.98 7.05
C ASP A 169 7.56 -6.48 6.85
N ALA A 170 7.55 -6.94 5.59
CA ALA A 170 7.35 -8.35 5.28
C ALA A 170 8.52 -9.26 5.72
N ARG A 171 9.75 -8.76 5.80
CA ARG A 171 10.90 -9.51 6.32
C ARG A 171 10.78 -9.72 7.84
N LEU A 172 10.40 -8.66 8.54
CA LEU A 172 10.24 -8.67 10.00
C LEU A 172 9.05 -9.51 10.43
N TYR A 173 7.87 -9.23 9.88
CA TYR A 173 6.59 -9.78 10.35
C TYR A 173 5.99 -10.85 9.43
N GLY A 174 6.61 -11.12 8.28
CA GLY A 174 6.09 -12.06 7.28
C GLY A 174 4.99 -11.47 6.39
N THR A 175 4.39 -12.37 5.60
CA THR A 175 3.31 -12.05 4.65
C THR A 175 1.96 -12.60 5.09
N ALA A 176 1.83 -13.06 6.33
CA ALA A 176 0.59 -13.65 6.84
C ALA A 176 -0.55 -12.63 6.93
N LEU A 177 -0.21 -11.34 7.07
CA LEU A 177 -1.20 -10.27 7.08
C LEU A 177 -1.48 -9.76 5.65
N PRO A 178 -2.76 -9.66 5.25
CA PRO A 178 -3.15 -9.16 3.92
C PRO A 178 -2.92 -7.67 3.73
N ILE A 179 -2.56 -6.95 4.80
CA ILE A 179 -2.40 -5.49 4.86
C ILE A 179 -1.04 -5.20 5.52
N PRO A 180 -0.32 -4.14 5.08
CA PRO A 180 0.89 -3.68 5.77
C PRO A 180 0.61 -3.43 7.25
N SER A 181 1.57 -3.76 8.13
CA SER A 181 1.38 -3.56 9.55
C SER A 181 1.24 -2.07 9.92
N GLU A 182 0.67 -1.78 11.09
CA GLU A 182 0.66 -0.43 11.65
C GLU A 182 2.08 0.15 11.82
N ALA A 183 3.10 -0.71 11.95
CA ALA A 183 4.49 -0.26 12.01
C ALA A 183 4.95 0.37 10.69
N ALA A 184 4.42 -0.08 9.55
CA ALA A 184 4.73 0.48 8.24
C ALA A 184 4.14 1.89 8.03
N LYS A 185 3.09 2.28 8.78
CA LYS A 185 2.47 3.62 8.63
C LYS A 185 3.40 4.76 8.98
N GLY A 186 4.27 4.60 9.99
CA GLY A 186 5.24 5.63 10.38
C GLY A 186 6.21 5.97 9.23
N PRO A 187 6.97 4.99 8.72
CA PRO A 187 7.87 5.19 7.58
C PRO A 187 7.15 5.67 6.30
N LEU A 188 5.94 5.17 6.03
CA LEU A 188 5.15 5.63 4.88
C LEU A 188 4.78 7.11 4.96
N ALA A 189 4.56 7.62 6.17
CA ALA A 189 4.17 9.00 6.37
C ALA A 189 5.34 9.99 6.14
N LEU A 190 6.59 9.51 6.22
CA LEU A 190 7.80 10.26 5.85
C LEU A 190 8.00 10.41 4.34
N VAL A 191 7.41 9.53 3.54
CA VAL A 191 7.44 9.64 2.07
C VAL A 191 6.65 10.87 1.67
N ARG A 192 7.11 11.68 0.72
CA ARG A 192 6.36 12.88 0.31
C ARG A 192 4.94 12.48 -0.13
N PRO A 193 3.87 13.18 0.31
CA PRO A 193 2.53 12.89 -0.18
C PRO A 193 2.51 13.01 -1.70
N ALA A 194 1.71 12.14 -2.34
CA ALA A 194 1.49 12.25 -3.77
C ALA A 194 0.98 13.66 -4.05
N ASN A 195 1.71 14.41 -4.87
CA ASN A 195 1.09 15.58 -5.48
C ASN A 195 0.06 15.01 -6.43
N PRO A 196 -1.25 15.28 -6.26
CA PRO A 196 -2.16 15.08 -7.36
C PRO A 196 -1.57 15.93 -8.48
N THR A 197 -0.93 15.30 -9.46
CA THR A 197 -0.52 16.01 -10.64
C THR A 197 -1.81 16.65 -11.14
N PRO A 198 -1.91 18.00 -11.20
CA PRO A 198 -3.03 18.58 -11.90
C PRO A 198 -2.99 17.91 -13.26
N SER A 199 -4.12 17.37 -13.70
CA SER A 199 -4.29 16.64 -14.94
C SER A 199 -3.96 17.54 -16.14
N SER A 200 -2.67 17.85 -16.31
CA SER A 200 -2.07 18.74 -17.28
C SER A 200 -1.66 17.90 -18.48
N THR A 201 -2.61 17.12 -18.97
CA THR A 201 -2.46 16.32 -20.19
C THR A 201 -3.72 16.38 -21.06
N SER A 202 -4.77 17.08 -20.63
CA SER A 202 -5.96 17.29 -21.46
C SER A 202 -5.91 18.65 -22.19
N THR A 203 -5.53 19.74 -21.53
CA THR A 203 -5.64 21.09 -22.14
C THR A 203 -4.75 21.27 -23.37
N GLY A 204 -3.54 20.70 -23.38
CA GLY A 204 -2.62 20.81 -24.53
C GLY A 204 -3.09 20.05 -25.79
N ILE A 205 -3.75 18.90 -25.62
CA ILE A 205 -4.27 18.10 -26.75
C ILE A 205 -5.53 18.76 -27.33
N TRP A 206 -6.37 19.34 -26.48
CA TRP A 206 -7.54 20.11 -26.96
C TRP A 206 -7.13 21.41 -27.66
N MET A 207 -6.06 22.08 -27.21
CA MET A 207 -5.52 23.26 -27.89
C MET A 207 -4.89 22.93 -29.24
N SER A 208 -4.19 21.80 -29.38
CA SER A 208 -3.60 21.41 -30.67
C SER A 208 -4.65 20.98 -31.70
N LEU A 209 -5.71 20.28 -31.27
CA LEU A 209 -6.85 19.98 -32.16
C LEU A 209 -7.56 21.25 -32.63
N GLY A 210 -7.78 22.22 -31.73
CA GLY A 210 -8.39 23.51 -32.09
C GLY A 210 -7.56 24.29 -33.11
N ALA A 211 -6.23 24.32 -32.93
CA ALA A 211 -5.32 25.04 -33.82
C ALA A 211 -5.27 24.43 -35.25
N SER A 212 -5.33 23.11 -35.37
CA SER A 212 -5.34 22.42 -36.67
C SER A 212 -6.59 22.74 -37.49
N VAL A 213 -7.78 22.70 -36.86
CA VAL A 213 -9.05 23.00 -37.53
C VAL A 213 -9.11 24.47 -37.96
N GLY A 214 -8.61 25.38 -37.10
CA GLY A 214 -8.53 26.81 -37.43
C GLY A 214 -7.65 27.09 -38.65
N LEU A 215 -6.44 26.52 -38.71
CA LEU A 215 -5.54 26.68 -39.86
C LEU A 215 -6.11 26.09 -41.15
N ALA A 216 -6.77 24.92 -41.08
CA ALA A 216 -7.40 24.30 -42.24
C ALA A 216 -8.54 25.17 -42.81
N ALA A 217 -9.36 25.77 -41.93
CA ALA A 217 -10.45 26.66 -42.35
C ALA A 217 -9.92 27.94 -43.01
N ILE A 218 -8.87 28.55 -42.46
CA ILE A 218 -8.21 29.74 -43.04
C ILE A 218 -7.62 29.40 -44.42
N GLY A 219 -6.96 28.25 -44.56
CA GLY A 219 -6.42 27.77 -45.83
C GLY A 219 -7.51 27.55 -46.88
N CYS A 220 -8.61 26.90 -46.52
CA CYS A 220 -9.74 26.69 -47.43
C CYS A 220 -10.38 28.01 -47.88
N TYR A 221 -10.52 28.98 -46.96
CA TYR A 221 -11.06 30.30 -47.27
C TYR A 221 -10.19 31.06 -48.28
N TRP A 222 -8.87 31.07 -48.06
CA TRP A 222 -7.91 31.70 -48.99
C TRP A 222 -7.95 31.08 -50.38
N LEU A 223 -8.05 29.75 -50.45
CA LEU A 223 -8.10 29.01 -51.71
C LEU A 223 -9.40 29.29 -52.48
N ALA A 224 -10.55 29.32 -51.79
CA ALA A 224 -11.83 29.68 -52.37
C ALA A 224 -11.84 31.11 -52.93
N MET A 225 -11.28 32.07 -52.19
CA MET A 225 -11.11 33.46 -52.65
C MET A 225 -10.27 33.59 -53.91
N TRP A 226 -9.28 32.71 -54.12
CA TRP A 226 -8.42 32.73 -55.30
C TRP A 226 -9.15 32.24 -56.56
N PHE A 227 -10.05 31.25 -56.43
CA PHE A 227 -10.83 30.73 -57.56
C PHE A 227 -12.00 31.64 -57.99
N LEU A 228 -12.45 32.56 -57.12
CA LEU A 228 -13.54 33.48 -57.43
C LEU A 228 -13.08 34.76 -58.17
N LYS A 229 -11.77 34.96 -58.35
CA LYS A 229 -11.18 36.14 -58.96
C LYS A 229 -10.58 35.84 -60.32
#